data_AF-A0AAV9LX88-F1
#
_entry.id   AF-A0AAV9LX88-F1
#
_cell.length_a   1.000
_cell.length_b   1.000
_cell.length_c   1.000
_cell.angle_alpha   90.00
_cell.angle_beta   90.00
_cell.angle_gamma   90.00
#
_symmetry.space_group_name_H-M   'P 1'
#
loop_
_entity.id
_entity.type
_entity.pdbx_description
1 polymer ?
#
loop_
_entity_poly.entity_id
_entity_poly.type
_entity_poly.pdbx_seq_one_letter_code
_entity_poly.pdbx_strand_id
1 'polypeptide(L)' 'MAHVIVMPGITREMLDNFIRELVQQRKQWYQDGKTEAPCLADDIGAQNCACTYHKIDNISS' A
#
# COMPACT_ATOMS: atom_id res chain seq x y z
N MET A 1 2.12 -8.49 -14.43
CA MET A 1 1.41 -7.74 -15.50
C MET A 1 0.77 -6.53 -14.85
N ALA A 2 1.40 -5.36 -14.93
CA ALA A 2 0.84 -4.11 -14.41
C ALA A 2 0.09 -3.42 -15.55
N HIS A 3 -1.24 -3.41 -15.52
CA HIS A 3 -2.03 -2.59 -16.44
C HIS A 3 -2.07 -1.17 -15.87
N VAL A 4 -1.26 -0.27 -16.43
CA VAL A 4 -1.23 1.14 -16.04
C VAL A 4 -2.47 1.82 -16.61
N ILE A 5 -3.42 2.17 -15.74
CA ILE A 5 -4.58 2.97 -16.12
C ILE A 5 -4.19 4.45 -16.00
N VAL A 6 -4.08 5.13 -17.15
CA VAL A 6 -3.92 6.59 -17.18
C VAL A 6 -5.31 7.21 -17.07
N MET A 7 -5.58 7.96 -16.00
CA MET A 7 -6.83 8.71 -15.85
C MET A 7 -6.61 10.17 -16.27
N PRO A 8 -6.99 10.56 -17.51
CA PRO A 8 -6.89 11.95 -17.94
C PRO A 8 -7.89 12.83 -17.17
N GLY A 9 -7.45 14.01 -16.72
CA GLY A 9 -8.28 14.98 -16.00
C GLY A 9 -8.28 14.85 -14.47
N ILE A 10 -7.49 13.95 -13.90
CA ILE A 10 -7.31 13.85 -12.44
C ILE A 10 -6.35 14.93 -11.93
N THR A 11 -6.79 15.67 -10.92
CA THR A 11 -5.93 16.58 -10.15
C THR A 11 -5.21 15.80 -9.05
N ARG A 12 -4.10 16.36 -8.53
CA ARG A 12 -3.40 15.78 -7.37
C ARG A 12 -4.32 15.57 -6.17
N GLU A 13 -5.28 16.47 -5.95
CA GLU A 13 -6.23 16.38 -4.83
C GLU A 13 -7.20 15.20 -4.98
N MET A 14 -7.71 14.96 -6.19
CA MET A 14 -8.54 13.77 -6.47
C MET A 14 -7.75 12.47 -6.26
N LEU A 15 -6.47 12.46 -6.65
CA LEU A 15 -5.60 11.31 -6.42
C LEU A 15 -5.36 11.07 -4.93
N ASP A 16 -5.08 12.11 -4.16
CA ASP A 16 -4.88 11.98 -2.71
C ASP A 16 -6.15 11.45 -2.01
N ASN A 17 -7.31 11.97 -2.38
CA ASN A 17 -8.59 11.49 -1.88
C ASN A 17 -8.85 10.02 -2.25
N PHE A 18 -8.61 9.63 -3.51
CA PHE A 18 -8.75 8.25 -3.95
C PHE A 18 -7.84 7.29 -3.17
N ILE A 19 -6.56 7.64 -2.99
CA ILE A 19 -5.62 6.82 -2.23
C ILE A 19 -6.04 6.72 -0.76
N ARG A 20 -6.53 7.82 -0.16
CA ARG A 20 -7.07 7.81 1.22
C ARG A 20 -8.24 6.84 1.37
N GLU A 21 -9.21 6.89 0.47
CA GLU A 21 -10.37 6.00 0.46
C GLU A 21 -9.95 4.54 0.23
N LEU A 22 -9.05 4.29 -0.73
CA LEU A 22 -8.53 2.95 -1.03
C LEU A 22 -7.83 2.34 0.18
N VAL A 23 -7.03 3.13 0.92
CA VAL A 23 -6.38 2.68 2.15
C VAL A 23 -7.40 2.40 3.25
N GLN A 24 -8.45 3.21 3.40
CA GLN A 24 -9.51 2.97 4.38
C GLN A 24 -10.29 1.69 4.09
N GLN A 25 -10.71 1.48 2.84
CA GLN A 25 -11.39 0.26 2.41
C GLN A 25 -10.51 -0.98 2.58
N ARG A 26 -9.23 -0.86 2.20
CA ARG A 26 -8.24 -1.93 2.40
C ARG A 26 -8.09 -2.28 3.88
N LYS A 27 -8.03 -1.28 4.77
CA LYS A 27 -8.02 -1.53 6.22
C LYS A 27 -9.26 -2.30 6.68
N GLN A 28 -10.44 -1.93 6.18
CA GLN A 28 -11.69 -2.64 6.49
C GLN A 28 -11.71 -4.09 5.99
N TRP A 29 -11.09 -4.39 4.85
CA TRP A 29 -10.98 -5.77 4.35
C TRP A 29 -10.08 -6.66 5.21
N TYR A 30 -9.09 -6.10 5.87
CA TYR A 30 -8.15 -6.83 6.74
C TYR A 30 -8.46 -6.66 8.24
N GLN A 31 -9.54 -5.97 8.60
CA GLN A 31 -9.89 -5.59 9.99
C GLN A 31 -10.16 -6.78 10.93
N ASP A 32 -10.45 -7.97 10.41
CA ASP A 32 -10.83 -9.13 11.22
C ASP A 32 -9.62 -10.04 11.58
N GLY A 33 -8.40 -9.67 11.21
CA GLY A 33 -7.18 -10.44 11.53
C GLY A 33 -7.11 -11.86 10.92
N LYS A 34 -8.15 -12.29 10.20
CA LYS A 34 -8.23 -13.59 9.51
C LYS A 34 -7.34 -13.66 8.27
N THR A 35 -6.98 -12.51 7.71
CA THR A 35 -6.17 -12.43 6.50
C THR A 35 -5.20 -11.28 6.65
N GLU A 36 -3.90 -11.58 6.72
CA GLU A 36 -2.87 -10.55 6.62
C GLU A 36 -2.72 -10.15 5.15
N ALA A 37 -2.56 -8.84 4.90
CA ALA A 37 -2.25 -8.37 3.56
C ALA A 37 -0.87 -8.93 3.15
N PRO A 38 -0.73 -9.50 1.95
CA PRO A 38 0.56 -9.98 1.48
C PRO A 38 1.55 -8.82 1.43
N CYS A 39 2.77 -9.08 1.89
CA CYS A 39 3.85 -8.13 1.77
C CYS A 39 4.25 -8.01 0.28
N LEU A 40 4.29 -6.78 -0.24
CA LEU A 40 4.73 -6.50 -1.61
C LEU A 40 6.17 -5.96 -1.65
N ALA A 41 6.93 -6.10 -0.56
CA ALA A 41 8.28 -5.55 -0.48
C ALA A 41 9.22 -6.10 -1.55
N ASP A 42 9.04 -7.34 -2.00
CA ASP A 42 9.80 -7.90 -3.11
C ASP A 42 9.50 -7.20 -4.44
N ASP A 43 8.28 -6.64 -4.61
CA ASP A 43 7.86 -5.94 -5.83
C ASP A 43 8.18 -4.43 -5.79
N ILE A 44 8.07 -3.77 -4.62
CA ILE A 44 8.23 -2.31 -4.47
C ILE A 44 9.52 -1.88 -3.73
N GLY A 45 10.28 -2.84 -3.21
CA GLY A 45 11.44 -2.63 -2.36
C GLY A 45 11.08 -2.50 -0.87
N ALA A 46 11.87 -3.11 0.01
CA ALA A 46 11.67 -3.10 1.46
C ALA A 46 11.63 -1.69 2.06
N GLN A 47 12.36 -0.73 1.47
CA GLN A 47 12.34 0.69 1.86
C GLN A 47 10.98 1.37 1.66
N ASN A 48 10.12 0.80 0.81
CA ASN A 48 8.77 1.30 0.55
C ASN A 48 7.69 0.46 1.27
N CYS A 49 8.07 -0.56 2.05
CA CYS A 49 7.12 -1.36 2.82
C CYS A 49 6.89 -0.77 4.22
N ALA A 50 5.62 -0.61 4.61
CA ALA A 50 5.23 -0.25 5.97
C ALA A 50 4.85 -1.47 6.84
N CYS A 51 5.18 -2.68 6.39
CA CYS A 51 4.89 -3.94 7.06
C CYS A 51 5.78 -4.13 8.30
N THR A 52 5.26 -4.77 9.34
CA THR A 52 6.00 -5.05 10.59
C THR A 52 7.24 -5.90 10.40
N TYR A 53 7.23 -6.81 9.42
CA TYR A 53 8.37 -7.67 9.06
C TYR A 53 9.58 -6.85 8.59
N HIS A 54 9.44 -6.07 7.51
CA HIS A 54 10.54 -5.25 6.96
C HIS A 54 10.79 -3.94 7.73
N LYS A 55 9.93 -3.59 8.69
CA LYS A 55 10.16 -2.46 9.61
C LYS A 55 11.30 -2.75 10.61
N ILE A 56 11.57 -4.03 10.90
CA ILE A 56 12.60 -4.47 11.84
C ILE A 56 13.99 -4.51 11.18
N ASP A 57 14.06 -4.83 9.88
CA ASP A 57 15.34 -4.88 9.15
C ASP A 57 16.02 -3.51 8.99
N ASN A 58 15.29 -2.41 9.14
CA ASN A 58 15.86 -1.05 9.20
C ASN A 58 16.39 -0.65 10.59
N ILE A 59 16.42 -1.57 11.57
CA ILE A 59 17.01 -1.35 12.91
C ILE A 59 18.12 -2.38 13.18
N SER A 60 18.95 -2.67 12.17
CA SER A 60 20.25 -3.29 12.38
C SER A 60 21.35 -2.43 11.74
N SER A 61 21.84 -1.46 12.52
CA SER A 61 23.20 -0.91 12.40
C SER A 61 23.96 -1.27 13.66
#